data_AF-A0A5J5V4S8-F1
#
_entry.id   AF-A0A5J5V4S8-F1
#
_cell.length_a   1.000
_cell.length_b   1.000
_cell.length_c   1.000
_cell.angle_alpha   90.00
_cell.angle_beta   90.00
_cell.angle_gamma   90.00
#
_symmetry.space_group_name_H-M   'P 1'
#
loop_
_entity.id
_entity.type
_entity.pdbx_description
1 polymer ?
#
loop_
_entity_poly.entity_id
_entity_poly.type
_entity_poly.pdbx_seq_one_letter_code
_entity_poly.pdbx_strand_id
1 'polypeptide(L)'
;MRFKVNEFCRMLPHKTKRGAAALARLKAYEGIPAPFDKIKRMVIPDALKVLRLQKGHKHCLLGRLSSEVGWNHYDTIRELEKKRKERAQVAYERKKQLNKLRVKAEKTAEEKLGSQLDVLDPVKY
;
A
#
# COMPACT_ATOMS: atom_id res chain seq x y z
N MET A 1 8.25 -4.84 -15.12
CA MET A 1 6.92 -4.40 -15.63
C MET A 1 6.28 -5.38 -16.61
N ARG A 2 6.94 -5.77 -17.72
CA ARG A 2 6.37 -6.68 -18.73
C ARG A 2 5.92 -8.04 -18.16
N PHE A 3 6.71 -8.60 -17.23
CA PHE A 3 6.36 -9.86 -16.54
C PHE A 3 5.07 -9.77 -15.72
N LYS A 4 4.88 -8.68 -14.95
CA LYS A 4 3.71 -8.50 -14.08
C LYS A 4 2.41 -8.36 -14.87
N VAL A 5 2.43 -7.61 -15.97
CA VAL A 5 1.23 -7.35 -16.78
C VAL A 5 0.84 -8.58 -17.61
N ASN A 6 1.82 -9.36 -18.07
CA ASN A 6 1.58 -10.56 -18.87
C ASN A 6 0.77 -11.63 -18.14
N GLU A 7 0.96 -11.79 -16.82
CA GLU A 7 0.14 -12.71 -16.02
C GLU A 7 -1.35 -12.32 -16.04
N PHE A 8 -1.65 -11.03 -15.84
CA PHE A 8 -3.02 -10.52 -15.90
C PHE A 8 -3.64 -10.64 -17.30
N CYS A 9 -2.86 -10.39 -18.36
CA CYS A 9 -3.32 -10.59 -19.74
C CYS A 9 -3.71 -12.04 -20.02
N ARG A 10 -3.06 -13.01 -19.36
CA ARG A 10 -3.41 -14.43 -19.51
C ARG A 10 -4.68 -14.81 -18.76
N MET A 11 -4.95 -14.17 -17.62
CA MET A 11 -6.14 -14.42 -16.80
C MET A 11 -7.41 -13.74 -17.31
N LEU A 12 -7.27 -12.67 -18.11
CA LEU A 12 -8.39 -11.96 -18.73
C LEU A 12 -8.54 -12.35 -20.21
N PRO A 13 -9.76 -12.40 -20.77
CA PRO A 13 -9.98 -12.62 -22.20
C PRO A 13 -9.63 -11.36 -23.01
N HIS A 14 -8.35 -10.97 -23.02
CA HIS A 14 -7.81 -9.72 -23.55
C HIS A 14 -8.02 -9.53 -25.06
N LYS A 15 -8.27 -10.62 -25.81
CA LYS A 15 -8.63 -10.57 -27.23
C LYS A 15 -10.04 -10.01 -27.47
N THR A 16 -10.91 -10.06 -26.46
CA THR A 16 -12.27 -9.47 -26.55
C THR A 16 -12.24 -7.99 -26.19
N LYS A 17 -13.17 -7.19 -26.77
CA LYS A 17 -13.32 -5.76 -26.43
C LYS A 17 -13.48 -5.53 -24.92
N ARG A 18 -14.22 -6.43 -24.24
CA ARG A 18 -14.40 -6.40 -22.78
C ARG A 18 -13.09 -6.61 -22.02
N GLY A 19 -12.27 -7.59 -22.43
CA GLY A 19 -10.99 -7.88 -21.79
C GLY A 19 -9.96 -6.77 -22.01
N ALA A 20 -9.92 -6.18 -23.21
CA ALA A 20 -9.09 -5.01 -23.50
C ALA A 20 -9.48 -3.81 -22.62
N ALA A 21 -10.78 -3.55 -22.46
CA ALA A 21 -11.27 -2.48 -21.58
C ALA A 21 -10.94 -2.74 -20.10
N ALA A 22 -10.98 -4.00 -19.64
CA ALA A 22 -10.57 -4.36 -18.28
C ALA A 22 -9.07 -4.13 -18.04
N LEU A 23 -8.22 -4.50 -19.01
CA LEU A 23 -6.78 -4.28 -18.92
C LEU A 23 -6.42 -2.79 -18.92
N ALA A 24 -7.15 -1.96 -19.68
CA ALA A 24 -6.95 -0.51 -19.70
C ALA A 24 -7.22 0.16 -18.33
N ARG A 25 -8.06 -0.46 -17.48
CA ARG A 25 -8.31 0.04 -16.11
C ARG A 25 -7.19 -0.32 -15.14
N LEU A 26 -6.44 -1.39 -15.41
CA LEU A 26 -5.34 -1.83 -14.55
C LEU A 26 -4.11 -0.96 -14.80
N LYS A 27 -3.63 -0.30 -13.74
CA LYS A 27 -2.38 0.45 -13.76
C LYS A 27 -1.36 -0.27 -12.88
N ALA A 28 -0.28 -0.74 -13.48
CA ALA A 28 0.87 -1.27 -12.76
C ALA A 28 2.00 -0.25 -12.78
N TYR A 29 2.76 -0.14 -11.69
CA TYR A 29 3.95 0.71 -11.59
C TYR A 29 5.06 -0.08 -10.89
N GLU A 30 6.31 0.31 -11.14
CA GLU A 30 7.46 -0.18 -10.39
C GLU A 30 7.86 0.90 -9.38
N GLY A 31 8.00 0.51 -8.10
CA GLY A 31 8.03 1.50 -7.01
C GLY A 31 6.67 2.18 -6.80
N ILE A 32 6.67 3.31 -6.09
CA ILE A 32 5.46 4.07 -5.79
C ILE A 32 5.60 5.50 -6.29
N PRO A 33 5.06 5.81 -7.49
CA PRO A 33 5.12 7.15 -8.03
C PRO A 33 4.18 8.11 -7.28
N ALA A 34 4.50 9.41 -7.31
CA ALA A 34 3.53 10.46 -6.96
C ALA A 34 2.37 10.39 -7.98
N PRO A 35 1.08 10.36 -7.60
CA PRO A 35 0.42 10.78 -6.35
C PRO A 35 0.12 9.66 -5.31
N PHE A 36 0.56 8.42 -5.57
CA PHE A 36 0.19 7.25 -4.75
C PHE A 36 1.05 7.07 -3.49
N ASP A 37 2.11 7.87 -3.35
CA ASP A 37 3.01 7.88 -2.20
C ASP A 37 2.31 8.34 -0.91
N LYS A 38 1.37 9.29 -1.02
CA LYS A 38 0.62 9.87 0.11
C LYS A 38 -0.66 9.11 0.46
N ILE A 39 -1.15 8.25 -0.44
CA ILE A 39 -2.42 7.52 -0.28
C ILE A 39 -2.19 6.26 0.57
N LYS A 40 -3.17 5.90 1.42
CA LYS A 40 -3.12 4.63 2.17
C LYS A 40 -3.21 3.46 1.18
N ARG A 41 -2.19 2.61 1.20
CA ARG A 41 -2.12 1.42 0.34
C ARG A 41 -2.86 0.27 1.00
N MET A 42 -3.66 -0.43 0.19
CA MET A 42 -4.38 -1.62 0.62
C MET A 42 -3.55 -2.87 0.34
N VAL A 43 -3.75 -3.89 1.17
CA VAL A 43 -3.10 -5.19 1.06
C VAL A 43 -4.19 -6.23 0.87
N ILE A 44 -3.99 -7.15 -0.07
CA ILE A 44 -4.87 -8.31 -0.27
C ILE A 44 -4.28 -9.47 0.54
N PRO A 45 -4.92 -9.91 1.64
CA PRO A 45 -4.39 -10.96 2.51
C PRO A 45 -4.12 -12.27 1.77
N ASP A 46 -4.98 -12.61 0.81
CA ASP A 46 -4.89 -13.86 0.07
C ASP A 46 -3.63 -13.98 -0.80
N ALA A 47 -3.04 -12.85 -1.20
CA ALA A 47 -1.82 -12.81 -1.99
C ALA A 47 -0.55 -12.68 -1.12
N LEU A 48 -0.67 -12.65 0.22
CA LEU A 48 0.48 -12.48 1.10
C LEU A 48 1.29 -13.77 1.22
N LYS A 49 2.58 -13.67 0.88
CA LYS A 49 3.57 -14.74 1.06
C LYS A 49 3.56 -15.34 2.46
N VAL A 50 3.52 -14.50 3.49
CA VAL A 50 3.62 -14.93 4.90
C VAL A 50 2.45 -15.82 5.30
N LEU A 51 1.27 -15.60 4.71
CA LEU A 51 0.06 -16.38 5.01
C LEU A 51 -0.04 -17.63 4.14
N ARG A 52 0.40 -17.56 2.88
CA ARG A 52 0.22 -18.65 1.90
C ARG A 52 1.38 -19.63 1.83
N LEU A 53 2.59 -19.22 2.18
CA LEU A 53 3.78 -20.05 2.09
C LEU A 53 4.23 -20.49 3.49
N GLN A 54 4.47 -21.79 3.65
CA GLN A 54 5.03 -22.34 4.89
C GLN A 54 6.47 -21.83 5.13
N LYS A 55 6.85 -21.75 6.41
CA LYS A 55 8.21 -21.38 6.82
C LYS A 55 9.21 -22.43 6.31
N GLY A 56 10.28 -21.98 5.67
CA GLY A 56 11.35 -22.84 5.14
C GLY A 56 11.35 -23.00 3.62
N HIS A 57 10.25 -22.67 2.94
CA HIS A 57 10.19 -22.75 1.48
C HIS A 57 10.92 -21.57 0.81
N LYS A 58 11.74 -21.90 -0.20
CA LYS A 58 12.48 -20.91 -0.99
C LYS A 58 11.51 -20.11 -1.86
N HIS A 59 11.76 -18.81 -1.98
CA HIS A 59 10.97 -17.90 -2.81
C HIS A 59 11.92 -16.96 -3.56
N CYS A 60 11.47 -16.44 -4.69
CA CYS A 60 12.20 -15.45 -5.47
C CYS A 60 11.56 -14.07 -5.32
N LEU A 61 12.40 -13.03 -5.34
CA LEU A 61 11.94 -11.65 -5.45
C LEU A 61 11.87 -11.30 -6.94
N LEU A 62 10.68 -10.94 -7.42
CA LEU A 62 10.48 -10.60 -8.82
C LEU A 62 11.37 -9.45 -9.30
N GLY A 63 11.74 -8.51 -8.41
CA GLY A 63 12.68 -7.44 -8.72
C GLY A 63 14.08 -7.96 -9.07
N ARG A 64 14.60 -8.91 -8.29
CA ARG A 64 15.92 -9.53 -8.52
C ARG A 64 15.90 -10.41 -9.79
N LEU A 65 14.85 -11.20 -9.97
CA LEU A 65 14.71 -11.97 -11.20
C LEU A 65 14.67 -11.05 -12.43
N SER A 66 13.93 -9.94 -12.34
CA SER A 66 13.83 -8.99 -13.45
C SER A 66 15.19 -8.35 -13.77
N SER A 67 16.03 -8.02 -12.79
CA SER A 67 17.37 -7.49 -13.05
C SER A 67 18.28 -8.51 -13.74
N GLU A 68 18.21 -9.78 -13.33
CA GLU A 68 18.98 -10.87 -13.96
C GLU A 68 18.57 -11.10 -15.42
N VAL A 69 17.29 -10.86 -15.75
CA VAL A 69 16.73 -10.97 -17.11
C VAL A 69 16.95 -9.69 -17.94
N GLY A 70 17.77 -8.75 -17.47
CA GLY A 70 18.16 -7.55 -18.23
C GLY A 70 17.27 -6.32 -18.00
N TRP A 71 16.56 -6.23 -16.87
CA TRP A 71 15.84 -5.02 -16.50
C TRP A 71 16.76 -4.01 -15.79
N ASN A 72 17.12 -2.94 -16.48
CA ASN A 72 18.15 -1.99 -16.06
C ASN A 72 17.74 -0.97 -14.99
N HIS A 73 16.44 -0.80 -14.72
CA HIS A 73 15.95 0.25 -13.82
C HIS A 73 15.90 -0.15 -12.33
N TYR A 74 16.44 -1.32 -12.00
CA TYR A 74 16.38 -1.87 -10.64
C TYR A 74 17.03 -0.94 -9.60
N ASP A 75 18.26 -0.48 -9.86
CA ASP A 75 19.01 0.36 -8.93
C ASP A 75 18.41 1.76 -8.80
N THR A 76 17.99 2.36 -9.91
CA THR A 76 17.32 3.67 -9.91
C THR A 76 16.06 3.65 -9.05
N ILE A 77 15.23 2.60 -9.17
CA ILE A 77 14.01 2.48 -8.38
C ILE A 77 14.34 2.27 -6.90
N ARG A 78 15.38 1.50 -6.59
CA ARG A 78 15.83 1.27 -5.21
C ARG A 78 16.21 2.58 -4.51
N GLU A 79 16.93 3.46 -5.20
CA GLU A 79 17.30 4.77 -4.67
C GLU A 79 16.09 5.68 -4.45
N LEU A 80 15.18 5.74 -5.43
CA LEU A 80 13.96 6.54 -5.33
C LEU A 80 13.05 6.06 -4.18
N GLU A 81 12.94 4.74 -4.01
CA GLU A 81 12.19 4.13 -2.92
C GLU A 81 12.82 4.41 -1.55
N LYS A 82 14.15 4.51 -1.46
CA LYS A 82 14.84 4.91 -0.23
C LYS A 82 14.47 6.35 0.16
N LYS A 83 14.61 7.30 -0.78
CA LYS A 83 14.21 8.71 -0.58
C LYS A 83 12.74 8.83 -0.17
N ARG A 84 11.87 8.01 -0.75
CA ARG A 84 10.44 7.96 -0.43
C ARG A 84 10.17 7.50 1.00
N LYS A 85 10.88 6.45 1.47
CA LYS A 85 10.74 5.93 2.84
C LYS A 85 11.21 6.92 3.89
N GLU A 86 12.29 7.65 3.62
CA GLU A 86 12.80 8.71 4.51
C GLU A 86 11.73 9.81 4.69
N ARG A 87 11.12 10.29 3.59
CA ARG A 87 10.03 11.26 3.65
C ARG A 87 8.79 10.72 4.40
N ALA A 88 8.45 9.46 4.17
CA ALA A 88 7.33 8.81 4.83
C ALA A 88 7.55 8.65 6.35
N GLN A 89 8.79 8.41 6.78
CA GLN A 89 9.16 8.29 8.18
C GLN A 89 8.94 9.62 8.92
N VAL A 90 9.41 10.73 8.35
CA VAL A 90 9.20 12.08 8.92
C VAL A 90 7.69 12.39 9.04
N ALA A 91 6.91 12.08 8.00
CA ALA A 91 5.45 12.27 8.03
C ALA A 91 4.78 11.40 9.10
N TYR A 92 5.24 10.17 9.28
CA TYR A 92 4.73 9.25 10.29
C TYR A 92 5.03 9.73 11.72
N GLU A 93 6.24 10.21 11.98
CA GLU A 93 6.62 10.76 13.29
C GLU A 93 5.78 11.98 13.63
N ARG A 94 5.59 12.90 12.68
CA ARG A 94 4.67 14.04 12.86
C ARG A 94 3.24 13.58 13.17
N LYS A 95 2.72 12.59 12.43
CA LYS A 95 1.39 12.02 12.67
C LYS A 95 1.29 11.37 14.05
N LYS A 96 2.34 10.67 14.50
CA LYS A 96 2.38 10.04 15.83
C LYS A 96 2.30 11.08 16.94
N GLN A 97 3.01 12.21 16.81
CA GLN A 97 2.92 13.30 17.80
C GLN A 97 1.54 13.96 17.80
N LEU A 98 0.98 14.23 16.62
CA LEU A 98 -0.38 14.77 16.51
C LEU A 98 -1.43 13.85 17.12
N ASN A 99 -1.32 12.54 16.90
CA ASN A 99 -2.23 11.56 17.50
C ASN A 99 -2.12 11.55 19.04
N LYS A 100 -0.91 11.68 19.60
CA LYS A 100 -0.73 11.79 21.06
C LYS A 100 -1.41 13.05 21.61
N LEU A 101 -1.27 14.18 20.93
CA LEU A 101 -1.92 15.43 21.33
C LEU A 101 -3.45 15.32 21.21
N ARG A 102 -3.94 14.67 20.15
CA ARG A 102 -5.36 14.42 19.94
C ARG A 102 -5.95 13.58 21.08
N VAL A 103 -5.30 12.49 21.47
CA VAL A 103 -5.77 11.65 22.59
C VAL A 103 -5.78 12.42 23.91
N LYS A 104 -4.80 13.31 24.15
CA LYS A 104 -4.81 14.19 25.33
C LYS A 104 -6.00 15.16 25.30
N ALA A 105 -6.24 15.78 24.15
CA ALA A 105 -7.35 16.71 23.96
C ALA A 105 -8.71 16.00 24.09
N GLU A 106 -8.85 14.78 23.57
CA GLU A 106 -10.05 13.95 23.72
C GLU A 106 -10.32 13.68 25.21
N LYS A 107 -9.33 13.28 26.00
CA LYS A 107 -9.48 13.09 27.46
C LYS A 107 -9.92 14.36 28.20
N THR A 108 -9.28 15.50 27.89
CA THR A 108 -9.68 16.79 28.51
C THR A 108 -11.07 17.24 28.06
N ALA A 109 -11.50 16.87 26.85
CA ALA A 109 -12.86 17.16 26.37
C ALA A 109 -13.89 16.23 27.02
N GLU A 110 -13.54 14.95 27.25
CA GLU A 110 -14.39 13.98 27.94
C GLU A 110 -14.74 14.44 29.37
N GLU A 111 -13.76 14.95 30.11
CA GLU A 111 -13.97 15.55 31.44
C GLU A 111 -14.97 16.72 31.43
N LYS A 112 -15.07 17.45 30.32
CA LYS A 112 -15.94 18.63 30.18
C LYS A 112 -17.33 18.30 29.63
N LEU A 113 -17.43 17.28 28.77
CA LEU A 113 -18.67 16.92 28.07
C LEU A 113 -19.53 15.94 28.87
N GLY A 114 -18.95 15.14 29.78
CA GLY A 114 -19.68 14.35 30.78
C GLY A 114 -20.91 13.63 30.23
N SER A 115 -22.11 14.05 30.65
CA SER A 115 -23.41 13.46 30.30
C SER A 115 -23.82 13.58 28.83
N GLN A 116 -23.17 14.43 28.04
CA GLN A 116 -23.48 14.60 26.61
C GLN A 116 -22.83 13.52 25.75
N LEU A 117 -21.84 12.79 26.28
CA LEU A 117 -21.20 11.67 25.57
C LEU A 117 -22.10 10.44 25.52
N ASP A 118 -22.87 10.18 26.57
CA ASP A 118 -23.82 9.05 26.65
C ASP A 118 -24.90 9.13 25.55
N VAL A 119 -25.21 10.35 25.08
CA VAL A 119 -26.14 10.60 23.98
C VAL A 119 -25.50 10.31 22.62
N LEU A 120 -24.18 10.42 22.50
CA LEU A 120 -23.43 10.20 21.26
C LEU A 120 -22.98 8.75 21.07
N ASP A 121 -22.88 7.97 22.15
CA ASP A 121 -22.46 6.57 22.13
C ASP A 121 -23.30 5.65 21.23
N PRO A 122 -24.65 5.76 21.17
CA PRO A 122 -25.47 4.95 20.25
C PRO A 122 -25.24 5.26 18.76
N VAL A 123 -24.66 6.42 18.44
CA VAL A 123 -24.43 6.90 17.07
C VAL A 123 -22.98 6.68 16.63
N LYS A 124 -22.09 6.35 17.57
CA LYS A 124 -20.65 6.17 17.34
C LYS A 124 -20.35 4.71 16.98
N TYR A 125 -19.98 4.47 15.72
CA TYR A 125 -19.53 3.17 15.19
C TYR A 125 -18.02 2.96 15.37
#